data_AF-A0A8T9C170-F1
#
_entry.id   AF-A0A8T9C170-F1
#
_cell.length_a   1.000
_cell.length_b   1.000
_cell.length_c   1.000
_cell.angle_alpha   90.00
_cell.angle_beta   90.00
_cell.angle_gamma   90.00
#
_symmetry.space_group_name_H-M   'P 1'
#
loop_
_entity.id
_entity.type
_entity.pdbx_description
1 polymer ?
#
loop_
_entity_poly.entity_id
_entity_poly.type
_entity_poly.pdbx_seq_one_letter_code
_entity_poly.pdbx_strand_id
1 'polypeptide(L)'
;MSVRDYVGGHLTTFLYAMPLLKRTPASVCLSKCLRNPPLWNKFEDYLAHYQLITTDDMLRKLTGVQGPTLCRLPDYTFYSWHGKLLKLPGFDSLLQRNAFKAWFYALFFQVALPFNCDIQDDQLIVYAPLNLTILFPLMEQLRLLGYSSHWMSECLENIIGNKVITTSRPPRVMPTRVKEAEKTYLNKKLTTTPFSAEMATLARIFQPLLPFSVPKNVLSLEPIYGYNFYLQSYVPMAGQINCLVLVLWNDDCLNSVGDELLGGVSSMHRDLWPVMDPSWGDEVDKIFKGSACEKFRETEAVFWSTFKCDLKTKIATAWMPESMVQEAKNKGWACGLWRTDIWRQMFFEPDYVKVAASRGTKWVEDALLEDIIDGIESVSVD
;
A
#
# COMPACT_ATOMS: atom_id res chain seq x y z
N MET A 1 16.07 8.54 -18.83
CA MET A 1 16.18 7.33 -17.97
C MET A 1 15.13 6.32 -18.43
N SER A 2 15.43 5.00 -18.36
CA SER A 2 14.47 3.93 -18.66
C SER A 2 14.17 3.12 -17.40
N VAL A 3 12.90 3.08 -17.00
CA VAL A 3 12.42 2.30 -15.84
C VAL A 3 11.49 1.19 -16.35
N ARG A 4 11.71 -0.06 -15.89
CA ARG A 4 10.84 -1.21 -16.20
C ARG A 4 9.67 -1.26 -15.21
N ASP A 5 8.50 -1.69 -15.66
CA ASP A 5 7.21 -1.68 -14.94
C ASP A 5 6.98 -2.77 -13.89
N TYR A 6 7.99 -3.58 -13.53
CA TYR A 6 7.86 -4.61 -12.49
C TYR A 6 7.64 -4.05 -11.05
N VAL A 7 7.24 -2.79 -10.93
CA VAL A 7 7.29 -1.97 -9.70
C VAL A 7 5.96 -1.27 -9.39
N GLY A 8 4.82 -1.78 -9.89
CA GLY A 8 3.50 -1.27 -9.53
C GLY A 8 3.09 -0.01 -10.29
N GLY A 9 3.32 -0.03 -11.60
CA GLY A 9 2.92 1.05 -12.50
C GLY A 9 3.85 2.25 -12.46
N HIS A 10 3.33 3.42 -12.87
CA HIS A 10 4.12 4.64 -13.04
C HIS A 10 4.27 5.49 -11.78
N LEU A 11 3.63 5.14 -10.66
CA LEU A 11 3.75 5.90 -9.41
C LEU A 11 5.22 6.01 -8.96
N THR A 12 5.98 4.92 -9.03
CA THR A 12 7.43 4.93 -8.75
C THR A 12 8.22 5.80 -9.74
N THR A 13 7.80 5.82 -11.00
CA THR A 13 8.39 6.70 -12.02
C THR A 13 8.13 8.16 -11.66
N PHE A 14 6.92 8.52 -11.23
CA PHE A 14 6.59 9.89 -10.85
C PHE A 14 7.27 10.33 -9.56
N LEU A 15 7.44 9.42 -8.59
CA LEU A 15 8.01 9.73 -7.28
C LEU A 15 9.53 9.70 -7.23
N TYR A 16 10.18 8.81 -7.99
CA TYR A 16 11.62 8.58 -7.86
C TYR A 16 12.40 8.91 -9.13
N ALA A 17 11.79 8.80 -10.32
CA ALA A 17 12.46 9.05 -11.58
C ALA A 17 12.32 10.49 -12.07
N MET A 18 11.07 10.98 -12.14
CA MET A 18 10.78 12.33 -12.61
C MET A 18 11.49 13.43 -11.82
N PRO A 19 11.59 13.38 -10.47
CA PRO A 19 12.26 14.42 -9.69
C PRO A 19 13.76 14.59 -10.00
N LEU A 20 14.41 13.57 -10.57
CA LEU A 20 15.81 13.65 -11.00
C LEU A 20 16.00 14.44 -12.30
N LEU A 21 14.92 14.69 -13.04
CA LEU A 21 14.95 15.41 -14.30
C LEU A 21 14.77 16.91 -14.09
N LYS A 22 15.46 17.73 -14.90
CA LYS A 22 15.21 19.18 -14.94
C LYS A 22 13.74 19.44 -15.23
N ARG A 23 13.10 20.35 -14.49
CA ARG A 23 11.68 20.74 -14.65
C ARG A 23 11.44 21.58 -15.91
N THR A 24 11.60 20.94 -17.06
CA THR A 24 11.34 21.51 -18.37
C THR A 24 10.63 20.47 -19.24
N PRO A 25 9.77 20.89 -20.19
CA PRO A 25 9.13 19.96 -21.14
C PRO A 25 10.12 19.17 -22.01
N ALA A 26 11.36 19.65 -22.16
CA ALA A 26 12.42 18.97 -22.91
C ALA A 26 13.07 17.81 -22.15
N SER A 27 12.88 17.72 -20.83
CA SER A 27 13.39 16.61 -20.03
C SER A 27 12.37 15.49 -20.01
N VAL A 28 12.78 14.31 -20.48
CA VAL A 28 11.85 13.18 -20.69
C VAL A 28 12.30 11.96 -19.88
N CYS A 29 11.35 11.34 -19.18
CA CYS A 29 11.49 10.00 -18.62
C CYS A 29 10.77 8.99 -19.53
N LEU A 30 11.39 7.84 -19.73
CA LEU A 30 10.79 6.74 -20.47
C LEU A 30 10.47 5.62 -19.48
N SER A 31 9.23 5.14 -19.51
CA SER A 31 8.81 3.96 -18.77
C SER A 31 8.29 2.93 -19.74
N LYS A 32 8.62 1.66 -19.53
CA LYS A 32 8.14 0.57 -20.39
C LYS A 32 7.27 -0.39 -19.62
N CYS A 33 6.07 -0.67 -20.13
CA CYS A 33 5.31 -1.83 -19.73
C CYS A 33 5.86 -3.08 -20.45
N LEU A 34 6.44 -4.04 -19.72
CA LEU A 34 6.98 -5.28 -20.30
C LEU A 34 6.13 -6.50 -19.96
N ARG A 35 5.49 -6.50 -18.79
CA ARG A 35 4.88 -7.72 -18.26
C ARG A 35 3.57 -8.09 -18.95
N ASN A 36 2.67 -7.12 -19.03
CA ASN A 36 1.31 -7.30 -19.50
C ASN A 36 0.83 -6.21 -20.49
N PRO A 37 1.64 -5.79 -21.50
CA PRO A 37 1.18 -4.81 -22.50
C PRO A 37 -0.19 -5.11 -23.12
N PRO A 38 -0.53 -6.38 -23.46
CA PRO A 38 -1.82 -6.69 -24.09
C PRO A 38 -3.06 -6.38 -23.25
N LEU A 39 -2.93 -6.22 -21.92
CA LEU A 39 -4.07 -5.89 -21.06
C LEU A 39 -4.57 -4.46 -21.23
N TRP A 40 -3.75 -3.58 -21.79
CA TRP A 40 -3.99 -2.15 -21.76
C TRP A 40 -4.37 -1.62 -23.13
N ASN A 41 -5.67 -1.36 -23.33
CA ASN A 41 -6.17 -0.81 -24.58
C ASN A 41 -5.74 0.65 -24.78
N LYS A 42 -5.70 1.41 -23.69
CA LYS A 42 -5.38 2.83 -23.66
C LYS A 42 -4.41 3.15 -22.54
N PHE A 43 -3.70 4.27 -22.69
CA PHE A 43 -2.79 4.78 -21.66
C PHE A 43 -3.51 5.05 -20.33
N GLU A 44 -4.72 5.59 -20.41
CA GLU A 44 -5.56 5.92 -19.25
C GLU A 44 -6.03 4.66 -18.51
N ASP A 45 -6.21 3.52 -19.18
CA ASP A 45 -6.55 2.26 -18.50
C ASP A 45 -5.42 1.79 -17.58
N TYR A 46 -4.17 2.03 -17.96
CA TYR A 46 -3.00 1.71 -17.14
C TYR A 46 -2.88 2.63 -15.93
N LEU A 47 -3.09 3.94 -16.14
CA LEU A 47 -3.11 4.91 -15.05
C LEU A 47 -4.29 4.68 -14.08
N ALA A 48 -5.45 4.34 -14.61
CA ALA A 48 -6.64 4.01 -13.82
C ALA A 48 -6.36 2.78 -12.94
N HIS A 49 -5.68 1.77 -13.49
CA HIS A 49 -5.36 0.56 -12.74
C HIS A 49 -4.43 0.79 -11.55
N TYR A 50 -3.29 1.46 -11.77
CA TYR A 50 -2.25 1.57 -10.74
C TYR A 50 -2.37 2.80 -9.85
N GLN A 51 -2.99 3.89 -10.33
CA GLN A 51 -3.07 5.16 -9.60
C GLN A 51 -4.49 5.72 -9.50
N LEU A 52 -5.50 5.06 -10.08
CA LEU A 52 -6.88 5.57 -10.16
C LEU A 52 -6.94 6.96 -10.82
N ILE A 53 -6.06 7.22 -11.78
CA ILE A 53 -6.02 8.44 -12.57
C ILE A 53 -6.74 8.17 -13.89
N THR A 54 -7.85 8.88 -14.12
CA THR A 54 -8.77 8.58 -15.22
C THR A 54 -8.66 9.54 -16.40
N THR A 55 -7.98 10.67 -16.21
CA THR A 55 -7.84 11.72 -17.22
C THR A 55 -6.44 12.34 -17.18
N ASP A 56 -6.01 12.91 -18.30
CA ASP A 56 -4.78 13.71 -18.36
C ASP A 56 -4.81 14.92 -17.42
N ASP A 57 -5.98 15.50 -17.18
CA ASP A 57 -6.11 16.60 -16.22
C ASP A 57 -5.82 16.13 -14.81
N MET A 58 -6.38 15.00 -14.41
CA MET A 58 -6.10 14.38 -13.12
C MET A 58 -4.63 13.98 -13.00
N LEU A 59 -4.02 13.44 -14.06
CA LEU A 59 -2.58 13.14 -14.12
C LEU A 59 -1.76 14.41 -13.82
N ARG A 60 -2.01 15.49 -14.54
CA ARG A 60 -1.30 16.76 -14.36
C ARG A 60 -1.47 17.30 -12.95
N LYS A 61 -2.70 17.31 -12.43
CA LYS A 61 -3.01 17.84 -11.10
C LYS A 61 -2.33 17.05 -9.99
N LEU A 62 -2.31 15.73 -10.08
CA LEU A 62 -1.76 14.86 -9.02
C LEU A 62 -0.25 14.62 -9.11
N THR A 63 0.35 14.80 -10.29
CA THR A 63 1.77 14.44 -10.50
C THR A 63 2.63 15.59 -11.01
N GLY A 64 2.04 16.62 -11.63
CA GLY A 64 2.75 17.66 -12.39
C GLY A 64 3.32 17.19 -13.72
N VAL A 65 3.03 15.95 -14.12
CA VAL A 65 3.55 15.31 -15.34
C VAL A 65 2.48 15.33 -16.43
N GLN A 66 2.93 15.36 -17.68
CA GLN A 66 2.10 15.08 -18.85
C GLN A 66 2.54 13.75 -19.50
N GLY A 67 1.56 12.93 -19.84
CA GLY A 67 1.74 11.66 -20.55
C GLY A 67 1.74 11.85 -22.08
N PRO A 68 1.82 10.73 -22.84
CA PRO A 68 1.75 10.78 -24.30
C PRO A 68 0.34 11.21 -24.77
N THR A 69 0.27 12.07 -25.77
CA THR A 69 -1.00 12.61 -26.32
C THR A 69 -1.78 11.64 -27.20
N LEU A 70 -1.14 10.57 -27.69
CA LEU A 70 -1.75 9.53 -28.52
C LEU A 70 -0.86 8.29 -28.43
N CYS A 71 -1.42 7.17 -27.96
CA CYS A 71 -1.05 5.79 -28.37
C CYS A 71 -1.76 4.73 -27.49
N ARG A 72 -2.09 3.56 -28.08
CA ARG A 72 -2.14 2.28 -27.33
C ARG A 72 -0.82 2.16 -26.57
N LEU A 73 -0.78 1.66 -25.33
CA LEU A 73 0.47 1.64 -24.55
C LEU A 73 1.65 1.21 -25.43
N PRO A 74 2.51 2.16 -25.85
CA PRO A 74 3.59 1.81 -26.75
C PRO A 74 4.59 0.95 -25.97
N ASP A 75 5.53 0.33 -26.68
CA ASP A 75 6.72 -0.24 -26.05
C ASP A 75 7.43 0.76 -25.11
N TYR A 76 7.19 2.06 -25.23
CA TYR A 76 7.69 3.09 -24.32
C TYR A 76 6.66 4.19 -24.11
N THR A 77 6.34 4.47 -22.85
CA THR A 77 5.57 5.62 -22.41
C THR A 77 6.51 6.77 -22.06
N PHE A 78 6.27 7.94 -22.66
CA PHE A 78 7.09 9.13 -22.46
C PHE A 78 6.41 10.08 -21.46
N TYR A 79 7.18 10.55 -20.50
CA TYR A 79 6.77 11.49 -19.48
C TYR A 79 7.62 12.74 -19.52
N SER A 80 6.97 13.90 -19.45
CA SER A 80 7.66 15.18 -19.31
C SER A 80 6.94 16.03 -18.26
N TRP A 81 7.64 17.02 -17.73
CA TRP A 81 7.04 17.99 -16.81
C TRP A 81 6.02 18.86 -17.55
N HIS A 82 4.84 19.04 -16.94
CA HIS A 82 3.84 19.97 -17.44
C HIS A 82 4.24 21.40 -17.08
N GLY A 83 4.93 22.06 -18.01
CA GLY A 83 5.36 23.46 -17.88
C GLY A 83 6.63 23.65 -17.03
N LYS A 84 6.96 24.92 -16.75
CA LYS A 84 8.06 25.31 -15.85
C LYS A 84 7.47 25.68 -14.49
N LEU A 85 7.93 25.03 -13.42
CA LEU A 85 7.59 25.42 -12.04
C LEU A 85 8.36 26.69 -11.64
N LEU A 86 8.01 27.82 -12.24
CA LEU A 86 8.50 29.14 -11.83
C LEU A 86 7.66 29.73 -10.70
N LYS A 87 6.43 29.26 -10.49
CA LYS A 87 5.52 29.63 -9.40
C LYS A 87 4.73 28.41 -8.93
N LEU A 88 4.34 28.40 -7.65
CA LEU A 88 3.41 27.39 -7.13
C LEU A 88 2.10 27.44 -7.93
N PRO A 89 1.54 26.29 -8.33
CA PRO A 89 0.29 26.25 -9.08
C PRO A 89 -0.87 26.85 -8.25
N GLY A 90 -1.82 27.51 -8.91
CA GLY A 90 -3.01 28.05 -8.26
C GLY A 90 -3.99 26.95 -7.81
N PHE A 91 -4.98 27.29 -6.99
CA PHE A 91 -5.98 26.30 -6.53
C PHE A 91 -6.74 25.60 -7.67
N ASP A 92 -6.97 26.28 -8.79
CA ASP A 92 -7.67 25.71 -9.97
C ASP A 92 -6.86 24.59 -10.66
N SER A 93 -5.55 24.55 -10.43
CA SER A 93 -4.66 23.50 -10.92
C SER A 93 -4.51 22.31 -9.96
N LEU A 94 -5.38 22.21 -8.95
CA LEU A 94 -5.47 21.08 -8.03
C LEU A 94 -6.82 20.37 -8.18
N LEU A 95 -6.90 19.14 -7.67
CA LEU A 95 -8.22 18.54 -7.44
C LEU A 95 -8.93 19.27 -6.29
N GLN A 96 -10.26 19.40 -6.39
CA GLN A 96 -11.06 19.88 -5.27
C GLN A 96 -10.92 18.95 -4.06
N ARG A 97 -11.01 19.50 -2.85
CA ARG A 97 -10.77 18.78 -1.58
C ARG A 97 -11.47 17.42 -1.49
N ASN A 98 -12.76 17.36 -1.82
CA ASN A 98 -13.53 16.12 -1.71
C ASN A 98 -13.09 15.07 -2.75
N ALA A 99 -12.82 15.50 -3.98
CA ALA A 99 -12.28 14.62 -5.02
C ALA A 99 -10.88 14.10 -4.67
N PHE A 100 -10.03 14.98 -4.12
CA PHE A 100 -8.71 14.61 -3.62
C PHE A 100 -8.80 13.54 -2.52
N LYS A 101 -9.63 13.76 -1.50
CA LYS A 101 -9.82 12.80 -0.40
C LYS A 101 -10.34 11.45 -0.89
N ALA A 102 -11.36 11.47 -1.75
CA ALA A 102 -11.93 10.25 -2.31
C ALA A 102 -10.86 9.46 -3.07
N TRP A 103 -10.08 10.13 -3.94
CA TRP A 103 -8.95 9.53 -4.64
C TRP A 103 -7.88 8.98 -3.69
N PHE A 104 -7.48 9.75 -2.67
CA PHE A 104 -6.42 9.31 -1.74
C PHE A 104 -6.84 8.07 -0.96
N TYR A 105 -8.09 8.01 -0.48
CA TYR A 105 -8.61 6.82 0.19
C TYR A 105 -8.74 5.63 -0.77
N ALA A 106 -9.17 5.87 -2.00
CA ALA A 106 -9.25 4.83 -3.01
C ALA A 106 -7.86 4.26 -3.33
N LEU A 107 -6.85 5.12 -3.46
CA LEU A 107 -5.46 4.72 -3.67
C LEU A 107 -4.90 3.95 -2.48
N PHE A 108 -5.21 4.38 -1.25
CA PHE A 108 -4.86 3.62 -0.04
C PHE A 108 -5.42 2.19 -0.13
N PHE A 109 -6.71 2.02 -0.42
CA PHE A 109 -7.30 0.68 -0.55
C PHE A 109 -6.74 -0.11 -1.74
N GLN A 110 -6.39 0.54 -2.86
CA GLN A 110 -5.74 -0.10 -4.00
C GLN A 110 -4.38 -0.71 -3.61
N VAL A 111 -3.62 -0.03 -2.75
CA VAL A 111 -2.30 -0.48 -2.30
C VAL A 111 -2.41 -1.47 -1.13
N ALA A 112 -3.31 -1.23 -0.18
CA ALA A 112 -3.51 -2.07 1.00
C ALA A 112 -4.20 -3.40 0.67
N LEU A 113 -5.15 -3.36 -0.26
CA LEU A 113 -6.02 -4.47 -0.65
C LEU A 113 -6.12 -4.55 -2.18
N PRO A 114 -5.00 -4.83 -2.88
CA PRO A 114 -5.01 -5.05 -4.33
C PRO A 114 -5.97 -6.17 -4.72
N PHE A 115 -6.43 -6.13 -5.97
CA PHE A 115 -7.38 -7.09 -6.54
C PHE A 115 -6.84 -8.52 -6.53
N ASN A 116 -7.76 -9.48 -6.55
CA ASN A 116 -7.45 -10.88 -6.77
C ASN A 116 -7.23 -11.15 -8.27
N CYS A 117 -6.06 -11.66 -8.63
CA CYS A 117 -5.65 -12.00 -10.00
C CYS A 117 -6.09 -13.42 -10.35
N ASP A 118 -6.54 -13.61 -11.58
CA ASP A 118 -6.56 -14.96 -12.16
C ASP A 118 -5.14 -15.34 -12.62
N ILE A 119 -4.56 -16.35 -11.97
CA ILE A 119 -3.22 -16.87 -12.26
C ILE A 119 -3.19 -17.97 -13.33
N GLN A 120 -4.34 -18.32 -13.93
CA GLN A 120 -4.37 -19.32 -15.00
C GLN A 120 -3.75 -18.79 -16.30
N ASP A 121 -3.76 -17.48 -16.53
CA ASP A 121 -3.12 -16.85 -17.69
C ASP A 121 -1.98 -15.93 -17.26
N ASP A 122 -0.75 -16.42 -17.44
CA ASP A 122 0.48 -15.73 -17.05
C ASP A 122 0.63 -14.34 -17.70
N GLN A 123 0.10 -14.14 -18.92
CA GLN A 123 0.19 -12.85 -19.61
C GLN A 123 -0.79 -11.80 -19.06
N LEU A 124 -1.79 -12.23 -18.29
CA LEU A 124 -2.80 -11.36 -17.69
C LEU A 124 -2.52 -11.07 -16.20
N ILE A 125 -1.45 -11.60 -15.62
CA ILE A 125 -1.11 -11.34 -14.22
C ILE A 125 -0.61 -9.90 -14.09
N VAL A 126 -1.36 -9.09 -13.35
CA VAL A 126 -0.97 -7.73 -13.01
C VAL A 126 -0.44 -7.71 -11.57
N TYR A 127 0.84 -7.40 -11.39
CA TYR A 127 1.43 -7.36 -10.05
C TYR A 127 1.16 -6.04 -9.35
N ALA A 128 0.86 -6.12 -8.05
CA ALA A 128 0.79 -4.97 -7.15
C ALA A 128 1.93 -5.03 -6.11
N PRO A 129 3.20 -4.74 -6.50
CA PRO A 129 4.35 -4.86 -5.61
C PRO A 129 4.52 -3.65 -4.66
N LEU A 130 3.66 -2.63 -4.76
CA LEU A 130 3.72 -1.48 -3.86
C LEU A 130 3.19 -1.86 -2.48
N ASN A 131 3.83 -1.30 -1.46
CA ASN A 131 3.38 -1.38 -0.07
C ASN A 131 2.99 0.03 0.42
N LEU A 132 2.52 0.11 1.65
CA LEU A 132 1.99 1.35 2.22
C LEU A 132 3.04 2.47 2.37
N THR A 133 4.35 2.17 2.29
CA THR A 133 5.37 3.23 2.35
C THR A 133 5.28 4.20 1.19
N ILE A 134 4.70 3.80 0.05
CA ILE A 134 4.59 4.65 -1.15
C ILE A 134 3.76 5.92 -0.92
N LEU A 135 2.86 5.90 0.06
CA LEU A 135 1.99 7.03 0.39
C LEU A 135 2.76 8.22 0.98
N PHE A 136 3.90 7.99 1.64
CA PHE A 136 4.70 9.02 2.29
C PHE A 136 5.45 9.95 1.31
N PRO A 137 6.27 9.43 0.37
CA PRO A 137 6.85 10.26 -0.68
C PRO A 137 5.77 10.85 -1.61
N LEU A 138 4.61 10.18 -1.76
CA LEU A 138 3.47 10.76 -2.47
C LEU A 138 2.94 12.02 -1.78
N MET A 139 2.75 12.00 -0.46
CA MET A 139 2.35 13.19 0.29
C MET A 139 3.37 14.33 0.17
N GLU A 140 4.67 14.01 0.16
CA GLU A 140 5.72 15.00 -0.10
C GLU A 140 5.57 15.62 -1.50
N GLN A 141 5.40 14.80 -2.54
CA GLN A 141 5.20 15.27 -3.91
C GLN A 141 3.94 16.15 -4.02
N LEU A 142 2.83 15.73 -3.43
CA LEU A 142 1.57 16.48 -3.43
C LEU A 142 1.74 17.84 -2.76
N ARG A 143 2.48 17.94 -1.65
CA ARG A 143 2.84 19.24 -1.04
C ARG A 143 3.60 20.11 -2.04
N LEU A 144 4.59 19.57 -2.75
CA LEU A 144 5.38 20.31 -3.73
C LEU A 144 4.54 20.81 -4.92
N LEU A 145 3.43 20.15 -5.21
CA LEU A 145 2.44 20.57 -6.22
C LEU A 145 1.44 21.61 -5.70
N GLY A 146 1.44 21.90 -4.39
CA GLY A 146 0.58 22.91 -3.78
C GLY A 146 -0.64 22.36 -3.02
N TYR A 147 -0.77 21.04 -2.87
CA TYR A 147 -1.83 20.47 -2.04
C TYR A 147 -1.64 20.84 -0.57
N SER A 148 -2.75 21.13 0.12
CA SER A 148 -2.73 21.51 1.52
C SER A 148 -2.25 20.37 2.42
N SER A 149 -1.23 20.65 3.24
CA SER A 149 -0.77 19.74 4.29
C SER A 149 -1.89 19.28 5.22
N HIS A 150 -2.86 20.15 5.51
CA HIS A 150 -4.02 19.80 6.33
C HIS A 150 -4.89 18.71 5.67
N TRP A 151 -5.06 18.72 4.35
CA TRP A 151 -5.87 17.69 3.68
C TRP A 151 -5.21 16.32 3.76
N MET A 152 -3.88 16.27 3.60
CA MET A 152 -3.10 15.04 3.71
C MET A 152 -3.02 14.53 5.15
N SER A 153 -2.81 15.42 6.13
CA SER A 153 -2.86 15.07 7.55
C SER A 153 -4.20 14.45 7.91
N GLU A 154 -5.30 15.09 7.51
CA GLU A 154 -6.65 14.57 7.76
C GLU A 154 -6.88 13.19 7.11
N CYS A 155 -6.39 12.96 5.89
CA CYS A 155 -6.46 11.63 5.26
C CYS A 155 -5.68 10.58 6.07
N LEU A 156 -4.44 10.88 6.45
CA LEU A 156 -3.58 9.97 7.20
C LEU A 156 -4.17 9.67 8.59
N GLU A 157 -4.64 10.69 9.31
CA GLU A 157 -5.29 10.55 10.61
C GLU A 157 -6.57 9.71 10.54
N ASN A 158 -7.36 9.86 9.46
CA ASN A 158 -8.57 9.06 9.28
C ASN A 158 -8.26 7.60 8.96
N ILE A 159 -7.19 7.31 8.21
CA ILE A 159 -6.73 5.94 7.96
C ILE A 159 -6.20 5.31 9.26
N ILE A 160 -5.33 6.00 9.99
CA ILE A 160 -4.77 5.48 11.25
C ILE A 160 -5.88 5.29 12.29
N GLY A 161 -6.78 6.27 12.42
CA GLY A 161 -7.85 6.27 13.43
C GLY A 161 -9.13 5.52 13.05
N ASN A 162 -9.15 4.80 11.93
CA ASN A 162 -10.33 4.09 11.42
C ASN A 162 -11.60 4.93 11.25
N LYS A 163 -11.45 6.11 10.65
CA LYS A 163 -12.51 7.12 10.40
C LYS A 163 -12.77 7.36 8.90
N VAL A 164 -12.27 6.47 8.03
CA VAL A 164 -12.45 6.62 6.58
C VAL A 164 -13.92 6.43 6.22
N ILE A 165 -14.54 7.52 5.75
CA ILE A 165 -15.85 7.53 5.09
C ILE A 165 -15.61 7.97 3.66
N THR A 166 -15.98 7.12 2.70
CA THR A 166 -15.68 7.37 1.29
C THR A 166 -16.77 6.83 0.36
N THR A 167 -16.80 7.38 -0.85
CA THR A 167 -17.60 6.92 -1.98
C THR A 167 -16.85 5.94 -2.88
N SER A 168 -15.59 5.63 -2.57
CA SER A 168 -14.78 4.66 -3.32
C SER A 168 -14.82 3.28 -2.67
N ARG A 169 -14.37 2.24 -3.39
CA ARG A 169 -14.28 0.86 -2.89
C ARG A 169 -12.90 0.28 -3.23
N PRO A 170 -12.43 -0.74 -2.49
CA PRO A 170 -11.30 -1.55 -2.93
C PRO A 170 -11.53 -2.09 -4.35
N PRO A 171 -10.46 -2.33 -5.13
CA PRO A 171 -10.58 -2.79 -6.51
C PRO A 171 -11.20 -4.19 -6.60
N ARG A 172 -12.30 -4.33 -7.34
CA ARG A 172 -13.04 -5.60 -7.50
C ARG A 172 -12.87 -6.27 -8.86
N VAL A 173 -12.11 -5.65 -9.77
CA VAL A 173 -11.99 -6.08 -11.16
C VAL A 173 -10.56 -5.91 -11.66
N MET A 174 -10.11 -6.83 -12.52
CA MET A 174 -8.80 -6.81 -13.15
C MET A 174 -8.94 -6.82 -14.69
N PRO A 175 -8.31 -5.86 -15.40
CA PRO A 175 -7.79 -4.59 -14.88
C PRO A 175 -8.91 -3.62 -14.50
N THR A 176 -8.71 -2.81 -13.45
CA THR A 176 -9.50 -1.59 -13.23
C THR A 176 -9.32 -0.61 -14.39
N ARG A 177 -10.36 -0.45 -15.21
CA ARG A 177 -10.37 0.52 -16.32
C ARG A 177 -10.95 1.86 -15.85
N VAL A 178 -10.91 2.86 -16.72
CA VAL A 178 -11.39 4.22 -16.44
C VAL A 178 -12.81 4.24 -15.87
N LYS A 179 -13.77 3.55 -16.51
CA LYS A 179 -15.18 3.55 -16.08
C LYS A 179 -15.37 2.99 -14.66
N GLU A 180 -14.55 2.02 -14.30
CA GLU A 180 -14.56 1.32 -13.03
C GLU A 180 -13.90 2.18 -11.95
N ALA A 181 -12.81 2.88 -12.28
CA ALA A 181 -12.16 3.85 -11.39
C ALA A 181 -13.03 5.11 -11.14
N GLU A 182 -13.84 5.53 -12.11
CA GLU A 182 -14.79 6.66 -11.97
C GLU A 182 -16.06 6.30 -11.20
N LYS A 183 -16.28 5.00 -10.94
CA LYS A 183 -17.50 4.54 -10.28
C LYS A 183 -17.57 5.10 -8.86
N THR A 184 -18.63 5.87 -8.62
CA THR A 184 -18.93 6.46 -7.31
C THR A 184 -20.01 5.64 -6.62
N TYR A 185 -19.76 5.27 -5.36
CA TYR A 185 -20.67 4.53 -4.51
C TYR A 185 -21.27 5.45 -3.45
N LEU A 186 -22.31 4.96 -2.75
CA LEU A 186 -22.82 5.65 -1.58
C LEU A 186 -21.73 5.78 -0.50
N ASN A 187 -21.76 6.91 0.21
CA ASN A 187 -20.86 7.15 1.34
C ASN A 187 -20.98 6.01 2.35
N LYS A 188 -19.84 5.41 2.67
CA LYS A 188 -19.77 4.29 3.61
C LYS A 188 -18.51 4.39 4.45
N LYS A 189 -18.63 4.06 5.74
CA LYS A 189 -17.47 3.85 6.60
C LYS A 189 -16.81 2.54 6.16
N LEU A 190 -15.56 2.61 5.72
CA LEU A 190 -14.77 1.43 5.39
C LEU A 190 -13.74 1.23 6.49
N THR A 191 -13.66 0.01 7.04
CA THR A 191 -12.68 -0.26 8.08
C THR A 191 -11.27 -0.25 7.51
N THR A 192 -10.35 0.35 8.25
CA THR A 192 -8.91 0.42 7.95
C THR A 192 -8.06 -0.19 9.06
N THR A 193 -8.71 -0.69 10.12
CA THR A 193 -8.07 -1.26 11.31
C THR A 193 -6.97 -2.28 11.00
N PRO A 194 -7.13 -3.21 10.02
CA PRO A 194 -6.06 -4.17 9.72
C PRO A 194 -4.71 -3.54 9.40
N PHE A 195 -4.70 -2.31 8.87
CA PHE A 195 -3.51 -1.59 8.43
C PHE A 195 -3.15 -0.41 9.33
N SER A 196 -3.98 -0.09 10.33
CA SER A 196 -3.81 1.09 11.18
C SER A 196 -2.48 1.07 11.94
N ALA A 197 -2.08 -0.08 12.48
CA ALA A 197 -0.81 -0.24 13.19
C ALA A 197 0.40 -0.03 12.26
N GLU A 198 0.34 -0.54 11.03
CA GLU A 198 1.37 -0.31 10.01
C GLU A 198 1.44 1.17 9.67
N MET A 199 0.31 1.79 9.31
CA MET A 199 0.25 3.20 8.94
C MET A 199 0.75 4.13 10.05
N ALA A 200 0.41 3.87 11.31
CA ALA A 200 0.91 4.65 12.45
C ALA A 200 2.43 4.52 12.62
N THR A 201 2.96 3.30 12.47
CA THR A 201 4.38 3.02 12.57
C THR A 201 5.17 3.67 11.44
N LEU A 202 4.67 3.55 10.20
CA LEU A 202 5.25 4.22 9.04
C LEU A 202 5.16 5.74 9.17
N ALA A 203 4.06 6.30 9.69
CA ALA A 203 3.94 7.74 9.91
C ALA A 203 4.96 8.29 10.89
N ARG A 204 5.35 7.50 11.88
CA ARG A 204 6.45 7.84 12.80
C ARG A 204 7.81 7.72 12.12
N ILE A 205 8.07 6.62 11.42
CA ILE A 205 9.33 6.39 10.71
C ILE A 205 9.58 7.46 9.64
N PHE A 206 8.55 7.81 8.87
CA PHE A 206 8.61 8.78 7.79
C PHE A 206 8.24 10.21 8.22
N GLN A 207 8.13 10.47 9.53
CA GLN A 207 7.81 11.80 10.05
C GLN A 207 8.71 12.91 9.46
N PRO A 208 10.03 12.71 9.24
CA PRO A 208 10.87 13.74 8.61
C PRO A 208 10.49 14.10 7.17
N LEU A 209 9.80 13.21 6.44
CA LEU A 209 9.31 13.47 5.08
C LEU A 209 7.92 14.12 5.06
N LEU A 210 7.19 14.06 6.18
CA LEU A 210 5.81 14.51 6.21
C LEU A 210 5.74 16.04 6.11
N PRO A 211 4.85 16.57 5.24
CA PRO A 211 4.68 18.00 5.07
C PRO A 211 3.88 18.68 6.21
N PHE A 212 3.66 17.96 7.32
CA PHE A 212 2.88 18.34 8.49
C PHE A 212 3.34 17.54 9.70
N SER A 213 3.07 18.07 10.89
CA SER A 213 3.21 17.31 12.14
C SER A 213 2.02 16.38 12.31
N VAL A 214 2.26 15.09 12.53
CA VAL A 214 1.20 14.15 12.88
C VAL A 214 0.84 14.37 14.36
N PRO A 215 -0.44 14.50 14.72
CA PRO A 215 -0.84 14.66 16.11
C PRO A 215 -0.35 13.51 17.00
N LYS A 216 0.11 13.84 18.22
CA LYS A 216 0.63 12.85 19.18
C LYS A 216 -0.41 11.80 19.62
N ASN A 217 -1.70 12.12 19.51
CA ASN A 217 -2.78 11.17 19.81
C ASN A 217 -3.00 10.14 18.67
N VAL A 218 -2.31 10.31 17.54
CA VAL A 218 -2.38 9.42 16.36
C VAL A 218 -1.09 8.60 16.25
N LEU A 219 0.05 9.15 16.64
CA LEU A 219 1.31 8.41 16.74
C LEU A 219 1.45 7.73 18.10
N SER A 220 1.58 6.40 18.11
CA SER A 220 2.00 5.70 19.33
C SER A 220 3.42 6.14 19.70
N LEU A 221 3.61 6.58 20.96
CA LEU A 221 4.93 6.90 21.53
C LEU A 221 5.70 5.64 21.96
N GLU A 222 5.11 4.46 21.78
CA GLU A 222 5.70 3.19 22.21
C GLU A 222 6.96 2.86 21.41
N PRO A 223 7.95 2.17 21.99
CA PRO A 223 9.12 1.72 21.26
C PRO A 223 8.76 0.88 20.02
N ILE A 224 9.39 1.19 18.89
CA ILE A 224 9.38 0.36 17.68
C ILE A 224 10.63 -0.52 17.70
N TYR A 225 10.49 -1.81 17.40
CA TYR A 225 11.61 -2.73 17.25
C TYR A 225 11.54 -3.47 15.91
N GLY A 226 12.70 -3.88 15.40
CA GLY A 226 12.81 -4.80 14.28
C GLY A 226 12.55 -6.22 14.77
N TYR A 227 11.36 -6.74 14.53
CA TYR A 227 11.00 -8.11 14.87
C TYR A 227 11.34 -9.06 13.75
N ASN A 228 11.94 -10.21 14.09
CA ASN A 228 12.16 -11.32 13.17
C ASN A 228 11.11 -12.40 13.44
N PHE A 229 10.36 -12.77 12.42
CA PHE A 229 9.39 -13.85 12.40
C PHE A 229 10.00 -15.05 11.66
N TYR A 230 10.22 -16.15 12.39
CA TYR A 230 10.72 -17.41 11.84
C TYR A 230 9.56 -18.24 11.30
N LEU A 231 9.42 -18.28 9.99
CA LEU A 231 8.26 -18.84 9.29
C LEU A 231 8.56 -20.26 8.82
N GLN A 232 8.61 -21.22 9.74
CA GLN A 232 9.09 -22.58 9.45
C GLN A 232 8.20 -23.28 8.42
N SER A 233 6.90 -23.04 8.50
CA SER A 233 5.88 -23.60 7.63
C SER A 233 5.79 -22.92 6.26
N TYR A 234 6.58 -21.88 6.00
CA TYR A 234 6.59 -21.20 4.71
C TYR A 234 6.97 -22.15 3.57
N VAL A 235 6.17 -22.10 2.50
CA VAL A 235 6.31 -22.92 1.29
C VAL A 235 6.60 -22.00 0.11
N PRO A 236 7.87 -21.91 -0.33
CA PRO A 236 8.17 -21.18 -1.56
C PRO A 236 7.56 -21.92 -2.75
N MET A 237 6.77 -21.22 -3.55
CA MET A 237 6.34 -21.73 -4.86
C MET A 237 7.37 -21.31 -5.91
N ALA A 238 8.00 -22.29 -6.56
CA ALA A 238 9.04 -22.03 -7.56
C ALA A 238 8.53 -21.12 -8.69
N GLY A 239 9.31 -20.09 -9.03
CA GLY A 239 9.03 -19.19 -10.16
C GLY A 239 7.98 -18.09 -9.91
N GLN A 240 7.43 -17.96 -8.71
CA GLN A 240 6.40 -16.96 -8.41
C GLN A 240 6.96 -15.63 -7.89
N ILE A 241 6.23 -14.55 -8.15
CA ILE A 241 6.55 -13.20 -7.68
C ILE A 241 6.12 -13.03 -6.23
N ASN A 242 6.99 -12.42 -5.44
CA ASN A 242 6.79 -12.19 -4.00
C ASN A 242 5.96 -10.90 -3.74
N CYS A 243 4.73 -10.82 -4.27
CA CYS A 243 3.73 -9.87 -3.79
C CYS A 243 3.20 -10.40 -2.46
N LEU A 244 3.90 -10.11 -1.36
CA LEU A 244 3.64 -10.73 -0.07
C LEU A 244 3.19 -9.70 0.97
N VAL A 245 2.36 -10.16 1.91
CA VAL A 245 2.00 -9.44 3.13
C VAL A 245 2.22 -10.38 4.31
N LEU A 246 2.81 -9.84 5.39
CA LEU A 246 2.88 -10.53 6.67
C LEU A 246 1.57 -10.26 7.41
N VAL A 247 0.88 -11.33 7.78
CA VAL A 247 -0.38 -11.25 8.52
C VAL A 247 -0.16 -11.82 9.91
N LEU A 248 -0.65 -11.13 10.93
CA LEU A 248 -0.79 -11.62 12.30
C LEU A 248 -2.29 -11.70 12.60
N TRP A 249 -2.79 -12.85 13.06
CA TRP A 249 -4.24 -13.03 13.24
C TRP A 249 -4.59 -14.00 14.35
N ASN A 250 -5.84 -13.91 14.83
CA ASN A 250 -6.44 -14.91 15.70
C ASN A 250 -6.97 -16.09 14.87
N ASP A 251 -6.33 -17.25 14.97
CA ASP A 251 -6.67 -18.42 14.17
C ASP A 251 -8.07 -18.97 14.49
N ASP A 252 -8.47 -18.99 15.77
CA ASP A 252 -9.82 -19.41 16.17
C ASP A 252 -10.89 -18.50 15.56
N CYS A 253 -10.63 -17.19 15.48
CA CYS A 253 -11.55 -16.27 14.82
C CYS A 253 -11.64 -16.54 13.31
N LEU A 254 -10.52 -16.76 12.63
CA LEU A 254 -10.53 -17.06 11.19
C LEU A 254 -11.25 -18.38 10.89
N ASN A 255 -11.04 -19.40 11.72
CA ASN A 255 -11.74 -20.69 11.61
C ASN A 255 -13.24 -20.53 11.82
N SER A 256 -13.67 -19.72 12.80
CA SER A 256 -15.10 -19.42 13.00
C SER A 256 -15.75 -18.71 11.81
N VAL A 257 -15.02 -17.81 11.12
CA VAL A 257 -15.46 -17.23 9.84
C VAL A 257 -15.62 -18.32 8.77
N GLY A 258 -14.70 -19.28 8.69
CA GLY A 258 -14.80 -20.43 7.79
C GLY A 258 -16.02 -21.32 8.08
N ASP A 259 -16.27 -21.60 9.35
CA ASP A 259 -17.39 -22.42 9.79
C ASP A 259 -18.74 -21.77 9.46
N GLU A 260 -18.88 -20.46 9.74
CA GLU A 260 -20.10 -19.69 9.43
C GLU A 260 -20.38 -19.60 7.92
N LEU A 261 -19.33 -19.43 7.10
CA LEU A 261 -19.49 -19.18 5.66
C LEU A 261 -19.57 -20.45 4.81
N LEU A 262 -18.85 -21.51 5.20
CA LEU A 262 -18.61 -22.68 4.35
C LEU A 262 -18.89 -24.02 5.06
N GLY A 263 -19.56 -23.99 6.22
CA GLY A 263 -20.02 -25.20 6.89
C GLY A 263 -18.89 -26.14 7.34
N GLY A 264 -17.74 -25.58 7.74
CA GLY A 264 -16.62 -26.33 8.32
C GLY A 264 -15.47 -26.68 7.37
N VAL A 265 -15.43 -26.11 6.16
CA VAL A 265 -14.32 -26.35 5.23
C VAL A 265 -13.22 -25.31 5.44
N SER A 266 -11.99 -25.76 5.70
CA SER A 266 -10.69 -25.06 5.88
C SER A 266 -10.23 -24.16 4.70
N SER A 267 -11.17 -23.64 3.94
CA SER A 267 -11.00 -22.96 2.66
C SER A 267 -10.83 -21.45 2.76
N MET A 268 -11.02 -20.84 3.94
CA MET A 268 -10.73 -19.41 4.18
C MET A 268 -9.26 -19.05 3.91
N HIS A 269 -8.36 -19.99 4.17
CA HIS A 269 -6.95 -19.90 3.85
C HIS A 269 -6.64 -19.72 2.34
N ARG A 270 -7.62 -20.00 1.46
CA ARG A 270 -7.45 -20.00 0.00
C ARG A 270 -7.84 -18.69 -0.68
N ASP A 271 -8.63 -17.83 -0.06
CA ASP A 271 -8.91 -16.48 -0.57
C ASP A 271 -9.40 -15.56 0.55
N LEU A 272 -8.48 -14.76 1.08
CA LEU A 272 -8.78 -13.83 2.17
C LEU A 272 -9.42 -12.52 1.68
N TRP A 273 -9.39 -12.24 0.37
CA TRP A 273 -9.81 -10.95 -0.18
C TRP A 273 -11.26 -10.57 0.17
N PRO A 274 -12.27 -11.45 0.00
CA PRO A 274 -13.66 -11.11 0.28
C PRO A 274 -13.92 -10.81 1.77
N VAL A 275 -13.16 -11.46 2.64
CA VAL A 275 -13.20 -11.22 4.09
C VAL A 275 -12.57 -9.86 4.42
N MET A 276 -11.63 -9.37 3.61
CA MET A 276 -10.93 -8.11 3.86
C MET A 276 -11.61 -6.87 3.28
N ASP A 277 -12.37 -6.97 2.18
CA ASP A 277 -13.17 -5.84 1.69
C ASP A 277 -14.32 -5.53 2.66
N PRO A 278 -14.28 -4.38 3.38
CA PRO A 278 -15.29 -4.02 4.39
C PRO A 278 -16.71 -3.85 3.84
N SER A 279 -16.85 -3.83 2.52
CA SER A 279 -18.12 -3.60 1.83
C SER A 279 -18.61 -4.81 1.05
N TRP A 280 -17.84 -5.91 0.96
CA TRP A 280 -18.16 -7.07 0.15
C TRP A 280 -19.47 -7.74 0.56
N GLY A 281 -19.63 -7.98 1.87
CA GLY A 281 -20.85 -8.56 2.46
C GLY A 281 -22.13 -7.79 2.12
N ASP A 282 -22.04 -6.47 2.01
CA ASP A 282 -23.21 -5.62 1.78
C ASP A 282 -23.51 -5.39 0.31
N GLU A 283 -22.49 -5.42 -0.55
CA GLU A 283 -22.59 -4.92 -1.93
C GLU A 283 -22.34 -5.97 -3.00
N VAL A 284 -21.74 -7.11 -2.65
CA VAL A 284 -21.33 -8.15 -3.61
C VAL A 284 -21.91 -9.49 -3.24
N ASP A 285 -21.57 -10.01 -2.06
CA ASP A 285 -22.01 -11.34 -1.64
C ASP A 285 -22.36 -11.37 -0.15
N LYS A 286 -23.65 -11.58 0.11
CA LYS A 286 -24.24 -11.57 1.46
C LYS A 286 -23.71 -12.68 2.36
N ILE A 287 -23.05 -13.71 1.83
CA ILE A 287 -22.45 -14.72 2.71
C ILE A 287 -21.43 -14.05 3.63
N PHE A 288 -20.58 -13.15 3.10
CA PHE A 288 -19.56 -12.42 3.87
C PHE A 288 -20.13 -11.28 4.74
N LYS A 289 -21.45 -11.18 4.86
CA LYS A 289 -22.12 -10.25 5.75
C LYS A 289 -22.28 -10.92 7.12
N GLY A 290 -21.72 -10.31 8.15
CA GLY A 290 -21.89 -10.82 9.51
C GLY A 290 -20.83 -10.31 10.46
N SER A 291 -21.13 -10.47 11.75
CA SER A 291 -20.26 -10.03 12.83
C SER A 291 -18.92 -10.75 12.86
N ALA A 292 -18.81 -11.98 12.35
CA ALA A 292 -17.54 -12.71 12.36
C ALA A 292 -16.51 -12.09 11.40
N CYS A 293 -16.91 -11.79 10.15
CA CYS A 293 -16.03 -11.11 9.19
C CYS A 293 -15.66 -9.69 9.67
N GLU A 294 -16.61 -8.97 10.26
CA GLU A 294 -16.36 -7.64 10.85
C GLU A 294 -15.39 -7.72 12.03
N LYS A 295 -15.63 -8.63 12.97
CA LYS A 295 -14.74 -8.88 14.11
C LYS A 295 -13.33 -9.25 13.65
N PHE A 296 -13.21 -10.13 12.65
CA PHE A 296 -11.93 -10.52 12.11
C PHE A 296 -11.11 -9.31 11.61
N ARG A 297 -11.73 -8.48 10.76
CA ARG A 297 -11.09 -7.26 10.25
C ARG A 297 -10.81 -6.20 11.33
N GLU A 298 -11.70 -6.06 12.30
CA GLU A 298 -11.64 -4.93 13.23
C GLU A 298 -10.79 -5.20 14.46
N THR A 299 -10.67 -6.44 14.94
CA THR A 299 -9.99 -6.72 16.22
C THR A 299 -9.05 -7.91 16.20
N GLU A 300 -9.12 -8.79 15.20
CA GLU A 300 -8.45 -10.09 15.23
C GLU A 300 -7.44 -10.31 14.10
N ALA A 301 -7.14 -9.28 13.31
CA ALA A 301 -6.13 -9.38 12.24
C ALA A 301 -5.38 -8.06 12.04
N VAL A 302 -4.08 -8.19 11.79
CA VAL A 302 -3.17 -7.10 11.42
C VAL A 302 -2.40 -7.51 10.18
N PHE A 303 -2.34 -6.61 9.21
CA PHE A 303 -1.67 -6.78 7.94
C PHE A 303 -0.48 -5.85 7.86
N TRP A 304 0.64 -6.39 7.40
CA TRP A 304 1.92 -5.70 7.36
C TRP A 304 2.61 -5.89 6.02
N SER A 305 2.49 -4.88 5.17
CA SER A 305 3.04 -4.88 3.80
C SER A 305 4.53 -4.49 3.75
N THR A 306 5.04 -3.83 4.80
CA THR A 306 6.40 -3.29 4.86
C THR A 306 7.32 -4.17 5.70
N PHE A 307 7.96 -5.13 5.05
CA PHE A 307 8.90 -6.04 5.68
C PHE A 307 10.00 -6.49 4.71
N LYS A 308 11.13 -6.93 5.26
CA LYS A 308 12.17 -7.65 4.53
C LYS A 308 11.92 -9.14 4.69
N CYS A 309 12.03 -9.93 3.63
CA CYS A 309 11.93 -11.37 3.72
C CYS A 309 13.16 -12.05 3.14
N ASP A 310 13.81 -12.89 3.95
CA ASP A 310 14.79 -13.85 3.46
C ASP A 310 14.10 -15.21 3.28
N LEU A 311 13.85 -15.58 2.02
CA LEU A 311 13.17 -16.82 1.68
C LEU A 311 14.03 -18.07 1.89
N LYS A 312 15.36 -17.93 1.95
CA LYS A 312 16.26 -19.06 2.21
C LYS A 312 16.24 -19.43 3.67
N THR A 313 16.32 -18.43 4.55
CA THR A 313 16.27 -18.63 6.00
C THR A 313 14.83 -18.63 6.53
N LYS A 314 13.84 -18.31 5.69
CA LYS A 314 12.42 -18.17 6.02
C LYS A 314 12.17 -17.17 7.16
N ILE A 315 12.86 -16.03 7.10
CA ILE A 315 12.73 -14.97 8.11
C ILE A 315 12.07 -13.75 7.49
N ALA A 316 10.96 -13.30 8.07
CA ALA A 316 10.38 -12.00 7.80
C ALA A 316 10.79 -11.02 8.90
N THR A 317 11.36 -9.87 8.53
CA THR A 317 11.77 -8.81 9.44
C THR A 317 10.93 -7.57 9.21
N ALA A 318 10.25 -7.09 10.25
CA ALA A 318 9.39 -5.92 10.19
C ALA A 318 9.61 -5.00 11.40
N TRP A 319 9.56 -3.69 11.16
CA TRP A 319 9.55 -2.68 12.23
C TRP A 319 8.14 -2.59 12.81
N MET A 320 7.93 -2.98 14.07
CA MET A 320 6.61 -3.01 14.69
C MET A 320 6.64 -2.42 16.11
N PRO A 321 5.54 -1.83 16.59
CA PRO A 321 5.39 -1.42 17.99
C PRO A 321 5.46 -2.64 18.92
N GLU A 322 6.13 -2.47 20.06
CA GLU A 322 6.28 -3.56 21.04
C GLU A 322 4.93 -4.05 21.57
N SER A 323 4.03 -3.13 21.91
CA SER A 323 2.69 -3.42 22.45
C SER A 323 1.89 -4.38 21.57
N MET A 324 1.87 -4.12 20.26
CA MET A 324 1.12 -4.91 19.28
C MET A 324 1.66 -6.33 19.18
N VAL A 325 2.98 -6.51 19.13
CA VAL A 325 3.57 -7.86 19.08
C VAL A 325 3.33 -8.60 20.40
N GLN A 326 3.44 -7.92 21.55
CA GLN A 326 3.13 -8.54 22.85
C GLN A 326 1.65 -8.92 22.98
N GLU A 327 0.74 -8.09 22.49
CA GLU A 327 -0.68 -8.40 22.44
C GLU A 327 -0.95 -9.66 21.60
N ALA A 328 -0.36 -9.74 20.41
CA ALA A 328 -0.45 -10.92 19.55
C ALA A 328 0.11 -12.18 20.25
N LYS A 329 1.24 -12.06 20.98
CA LYS A 329 1.78 -13.17 21.79
C LYS A 329 0.83 -13.61 22.90
N ASN A 330 0.25 -12.65 23.62
CA ASN A 330 -0.64 -12.89 24.76
C ASN A 330 -1.97 -13.52 24.32
N LYS A 331 -2.50 -13.07 23.18
CA LYS A 331 -3.72 -13.62 22.57
C LYS A 331 -3.50 -14.94 21.83
N GLY A 332 -2.26 -15.43 21.74
CA GLY A 332 -1.95 -16.67 21.02
C GLY A 332 -2.16 -16.57 19.51
N TRP A 333 -1.97 -15.37 18.93
CA TRP A 333 -2.14 -15.16 17.50
C TRP A 333 -1.12 -15.95 16.67
N ALA A 334 -1.56 -16.32 15.47
CA ALA A 334 -0.76 -16.88 14.41
C ALA A 334 -0.11 -15.77 13.55
N CYS A 335 0.90 -16.16 12.77
CA CYS A 335 1.59 -15.34 11.79
C CYS A 335 2.01 -16.17 10.56
N GLY A 336 2.13 -15.49 9.42
CA GLY A 336 2.32 -16.16 8.13
C GLY A 336 2.31 -15.17 6.97
N LEU A 337 2.76 -15.64 5.81
CA LEU A 337 2.78 -14.84 4.58
C LEU A 337 1.62 -15.21 3.67
N TRP A 338 0.97 -14.18 3.15
CA TRP A 338 -0.02 -14.30 2.09
C TRP A 338 0.50 -13.65 0.83
N ARG A 339 0.11 -14.21 -0.31
CA ARG A 339 0.23 -13.53 -1.59
C ARG A 339 -0.88 -12.49 -1.73
N THR A 340 -0.53 -11.23 -1.96
CA THR A 340 -1.51 -10.14 -2.13
C THR A 340 -2.06 -10.05 -3.55
N ASP A 341 -1.49 -10.77 -4.51
CA ASP A 341 -2.04 -10.79 -5.86
C ASP A 341 -3.14 -11.85 -6.02
N ILE A 342 -3.18 -12.88 -5.18
CA ILE A 342 -4.21 -13.94 -5.22
C ILE A 342 -4.86 -14.25 -3.87
N TRP A 343 -4.44 -13.55 -2.81
CA TRP A 343 -4.93 -13.68 -1.44
C TRP A 343 -4.88 -15.09 -0.87
N ARG A 344 -3.85 -15.84 -1.26
CA ARG A 344 -3.57 -17.20 -0.79
C ARG A 344 -2.45 -17.24 0.23
N GLN A 345 -2.60 -18.13 1.20
CA GLN A 345 -1.54 -18.42 2.15
C GLN A 345 -0.33 -19.09 1.49
N MET A 346 0.86 -18.81 2.01
CA MET A 346 2.13 -19.39 1.57
C MET A 346 2.73 -20.32 2.64
N PHE A 347 1.88 -21.01 3.38
CA PHE A 347 2.27 -21.97 4.42
C PHE A 347 1.29 -23.15 4.47
N PHE A 348 1.73 -24.26 5.06
CA PHE A 348 0.87 -25.42 5.32
C PHE A 348 0.08 -25.26 6.63
N GLU A 349 0.80 -24.93 7.70
CA GLU A 349 0.25 -24.67 9.03
C GLU A 349 0.72 -23.30 9.52
N PRO A 350 -0.10 -22.57 10.29
CA PRO A 350 0.30 -21.28 10.81
C PRO A 350 1.44 -21.40 11.82
N ASP A 351 2.37 -20.45 11.77
CA ASP A 351 3.37 -20.27 12.82
C ASP A 351 2.80 -19.37 13.92
N TYR A 352 2.99 -19.68 15.20
CA TYR A 352 2.42 -18.84 16.28
C TYR A 352 3.38 -17.73 16.72
N VAL A 353 2.89 -16.49 16.82
CA VAL A 353 3.68 -15.29 17.15
C VAL A 353 4.50 -15.48 18.43
N LYS A 354 3.94 -16.17 19.43
CA LYS A 354 4.60 -16.48 20.70
C LYS A 354 5.97 -17.15 20.53
N VAL A 355 6.07 -18.07 19.58
CA VAL A 355 7.28 -18.87 19.32
C VAL A 355 8.06 -18.31 18.13
N ALA A 356 7.35 -17.87 17.09
CA ALA A 356 7.95 -17.42 15.84
C ALA A 356 8.56 -16.01 15.91
N ALA A 357 8.05 -15.12 16.77
CA ALA A 357 8.51 -13.74 16.82
C ALA A 357 9.63 -13.52 17.85
N SER A 358 10.79 -13.05 17.38
CA SER A 358 11.91 -12.60 18.21
C SER A 358 12.14 -11.10 18.06
N ARG A 359 12.39 -10.42 19.18
CA ARG A 359 12.67 -8.98 19.21
C ARG A 359 14.13 -8.75 18.82
N GLY A 360 14.35 -7.90 17.83
CA GLY A 360 15.68 -7.44 17.40
C GLY A 360 16.00 -6.05 17.93
N THR A 361 16.59 -5.22 17.06
CA THR A 361 17.06 -3.87 17.40
C THR A 361 15.92 -2.90 17.61
N LYS A 362 16.14 -1.90 18.46
CA LYS A 362 15.20 -0.79 18.66
C LYS A 362 15.36 0.23 17.53
N TRP A 363 14.26 0.78 17.03
CA TRP A 363 14.28 1.94 16.15
C TRP A 363 14.71 3.17 16.96
N VAL A 364 15.76 3.86 16.50
CA VAL A 364 16.28 5.08 17.13
C VAL A 364 16.00 6.24 16.19
N GLU A 365 15.27 7.25 16.69
CA GLU A 365 14.88 8.43 15.90
C GLU A 365 16.09 9.35 15.59
N ASP A 366 17.14 9.29 16.41
CA ASP A 366 18.25 10.25 16.43
C ASP A 366 19.55 9.77 15.74
N ALA A 367 19.57 8.60 15.11
CA ALA A 367 20.78 8.06 14.48
C ALA A 367 21.28 8.90 13.27
N LEU A 368 20.49 9.85 12.76
CA LEU A 368 20.92 10.75 11.69
C LEU A 368 21.66 12.01 12.19
N LEU A 369 21.67 12.29 13.50
CA LEU A 369 22.38 13.46 14.04
C LEU A 369 23.76 13.09 14.59
N GLU A 370 23.90 11.96 15.28
CA GLU A 370 25.20 11.55 15.84
C GLU A 370 26.19 11.14 14.74
N ASP A 371 25.76 10.40 13.71
CA ASP A 371 26.65 10.02 12.58
C ASP A 371 27.09 11.22 11.71
N ILE A 372 26.30 12.32 11.70
CA ILE A 372 26.67 13.56 10.99
C ILE A 372 27.59 14.42 11.85
N ILE A 373 27.42 14.44 13.17
CA ILE A 373 28.29 15.18 14.09
C ILE A 373 29.66 14.49 14.20
N ASP A 374 29.70 13.16 14.34
CA ASP A 374 30.95 12.38 14.37
C ASP A 374 31.69 12.42 13.02
N GLY A 375 30.95 12.51 11.91
CA GLY A 375 31.51 12.71 10.56
C GLY A 375 32.05 14.12 10.28
N ILE A 376 31.65 15.13 11.07
CA ILE A 376 32.13 16.52 10.94
C ILE A 376 33.30 16.78 11.91
N GLU A 377 33.28 16.21 13.12
CA GLU A 377 34.40 16.34 14.07
C GLU A 377 35.65 15.58 13.62
N SER A 378 35.49 14.49 12.85
CA SER A 378 36.61 13.72 12.28
C SER A 378 37.27 14.32 11.03
N VAL A 379 36.77 15.46 10.52
CA VAL A 379 37.33 16.16 9.33
C VAL A 379 38.04 17.47 9.71
N SER A 380 38.20 17.76 11.01
CA SER A 380 38.81 19.01 11.49
C SER A 380 40.12 18.88 12.27
N VAL A 381 40.85 17.77 12.10
CA VAL A 381 42.27 17.68 12.47
C VAL A 381 43.02 16.86 11.43
N ASP A 382 43.59 17.55 10.44
CA ASP A 382 44.96 17.35 9.90
C ASP A 382 45.29 18.39 8.82
#